data_AF-F5LJL5-F1
#
_entry.id   AF-F5LJL5-F1
#
_cell.length_a   1.000
_cell.length_b   1.000
_cell.length_c   1.000
_cell.angle_alpha   90.00
_cell.angle_beta   90.00
_cell.angle_gamma   90.00
#
_symmetry.space_group_name_H-M   'P 1'
#
loop_
_entity.id
_entity.type
_entity.pdbx_description
1 polymer ?
#
loop_
_entity_poly.entity_id
_entity_poly.type
_entity_poly.pdbx_seq_one_letter_code
_entity_poly.pdbx_strand_id
1 'polypeptide(L)'
;MKEESFLFYIFCGLPGTGKSTLSSALARELQTTYLRVDVVEQAMRVAGTWDDGPAGYIVCYAIASQNLRLGLDVIADTVNPIHETRAADIPGFVPSTGEKVRNRHYDVWDREHIVIDTAHQTAAESLMTLRELLDRERSKMELIERTDVS
;
A
#
# COMPACT_ATOMS: atom_id res chain seq x y z
N MET A 1 5.39 24.78 -12.94
CA MET A 1 4.91 24.33 -11.61
C MET A 1 5.48 22.95 -11.44
N LYS A 2 6.13 22.63 -10.31
CA LYS A 2 6.56 21.24 -10.07
C LYS A 2 5.30 20.38 -10.09
N GLU A 3 5.30 19.28 -10.84
CA GLU A 3 4.30 18.23 -10.64
C GLU A 3 4.47 17.78 -9.18
N GLU A 4 3.43 17.92 -8.35
CA GLU A 4 3.49 17.28 -7.04
C GLU A 4 3.26 15.79 -7.25
N SER A 5 4.28 15.01 -6.91
CA SER A 5 4.24 13.55 -7.03
C SER A 5 3.61 12.96 -5.77
N PHE A 6 2.45 12.32 -5.93
CA PHE A 6 1.70 11.67 -4.84
C PHE A 6 2.11 10.21 -4.72
N LEU A 7 2.23 9.74 -3.48
CA LEU A 7 2.81 8.43 -3.19
C LEU A 7 1.73 7.44 -2.75
N PHE A 8 1.80 6.25 -3.36
CA PHE A 8 0.99 5.10 -2.96
C PHE A 8 1.85 4.10 -2.19
N TYR A 9 1.65 4.03 -0.88
CA TYR A 9 2.37 3.12 0.01
C TYR A 9 1.58 1.83 0.17
N ILE A 10 2.21 0.69 -0.10
CA ILE A 10 1.57 -0.63 0.05
C ILE A 10 2.33 -1.42 1.13
N PHE A 11 1.64 -1.79 2.21
CA PHE A 11 2.19 -2.61 3.29
C PHE A 11 1.80 -4.07 3.14
N CYS A 12 2.79 -4.97 3.15
CA CYS A 12 2.60 -6.40 2.92
C CYS A 12 3.51 -7.27 3.80
N GLY A 13 3.14 -8.54 3.98
CA GLY A 13 3.89 -9.52 4.78
C GLY A 13 3.00 -10.41 5.65
N LEU A 14 3.60 -11.42 6.31
CA LEU A 14 2.87 -12.48 7.02
C LEU A 14 1.98 -11.95 8.16
N PRO A 15 0.83 -12.59 8.46
CA PRO A 15 0.02 -12.21 9.62
C PRO A 15 0.85 -12.14 10.92
N GLY A 16 0.59 -11.11 11.74
CA GLY A 16 1.30 -10.93 13.02
C GLY A 16 2.64 -10.19 12.97
N THR A 17 3.20 -9.87 11.80
CA THR A 17 4.49 -9.15 11.68
C THR A 17 4.43 -7.63 11.92
N GLY A 18 3.40 -7.11 12.58
CA GLY A 18 3.35 -5.68 12.95
C GLY A 18 3.07 -4.66 11.83
N LYS A 19 2.80 -5.09 10.58
CA LYS A 19 2.46 -4.20 9.44
C LYS A 19 1.38 -3.17 9.74
N SER A 20 0.27 -3.59 10.35
CA SER A 20 -0.84 -2.69 10.68
C SER A 20 -0.47 -1.67 11.76
N THR A 21 0.49 -2.02 12.63
CA THR A 21 1.07 -1.08 13.60
C THR A 21 1.89 -0.02 12.86
N LEU A 22 2.78 -0.44 11.96
CA LEU A 22 3.67 0.46 11.23
C LEU A 22 2.91 1.36 10.25
N SER A 23 2.00 0.80 9.45
CA SER A 23 1.19 1.53 8.47
C SER A 23 0.23 2.53 9.14
N SER A 24 -0.39 2.16 10.26
CA SER A 24 -1.24 3.10 11.00
C SER A 24 -0.44 4.21 11.70
N ALA A 25 0.80 3.94 12.13
CA ALA A 25 1.68 4.96 12.68
C ALA A 25 2.11 5.94 11.59
N LEU A 26 2.53 5.43 10.42
CA LEU A 26 2.87 6.27 9.27
C LEU A 26 1.67 7.09 8.79
N ALA A 27 0.47 6.51 8.74
CA ALA A 27 -0.74 7.22 8.36
C ALA A 27 -1.06 8.41 9.28
N ARG A 28 -0.91 8.20 10.60
CA ARG A 28 -1.05 9.28 11.58
C ARG A 28 0.02 10.34 11.42
N GLU A 29 1.25 9.96 11.08
CA GLU A 29 2.33 10.93 10.91
C GLU A 29 2.14 11.78 9.66
N LEU A 30 1.87 11.14 8.51
CA LEU A 30 1.71 11.81 7.22
C LEU A 30 0.34 12.48 7.04
N GLN A 31 -0.62 12.26 7.97
CA GLN A 31 -2.00 12.75 7.86
C GLN A 31 -2.66 12.37 6.51
N THR A 32 -2.41 11.13 6.08
CA THR A 32 -2.77 10.63 4.75
C THR A 32 -3.92 9.62 4.80
N THR A 33 -4.51 9.32 3.65
CA THR A 33 -5.59 8.34 3.53
C THR A 33 -5.07 6.95 3.90
N TYR A 34 -5.74 6.28 4.84
CA TYR A 34 -5.37 4.95 5.31
C TYR A 34 -6.45 3.92 4.97
N LEU A 35 -6.10 2.94 4.15
CA LEU A 35 -6.99 1.90 3.65
C LEU A 35 -6.55 0.53 4.16
N ARG A 36 -7.47 -0.15 4.83
CA ARG A 36 -7.27 -1.50 5.36
C ARG A 36 -8.25 -2.46 4.73
N VAL A 37 -7.75 -3.50 4.08
CA VAL A 37 -8.63 -4.47 3.42
C VAL A 37 -9.53 -5.14 4.44
N ASP A 38 -8.99 -5.57 5.59
CA ASP A 38 -9.76 -6.28 6.62
C ASP A 38 -10.90 -5.44 7.22
N VAL A 39 -10.72 -4.12 7.32
CA VAL A 39 -11.77 -3.17 7.71
C VAL A 39 -12.89 -3.11 6.68
N VAL A 40 -12.53 -3.06 5.39
CA VAL A 40 -13.52 -3.08 4.30
C VAL A 40 -14.26 -4.42 4.27
N GLU A 41 -13.53 -5.54 4.35
CA GLU A 41 -14.14 -6.88 4.41
C GLU A 41 -15.10 -7.01 5.59
N GLN A 42 -14.71 -6.49 6.77
CA GLN A 42 -15.56 -6.50 7.95
C GLN A 42 -16.83 -5.65 7.75
N ALA A 43 -16.71 -4.48 7.13
CA ALA A 43 -17.86 -3.65 6.79
C ALA A 43 -18.81 -4.36 5.82
N MET A 44 -18.27 -5.07 4.82
CA MET A 44 -19.04 -5.89 3.89
C MET A 44 -19.76 -7.05 4.59
N ARG A 45 -19.12 -7.71 5.57
CA ARG A 45 -19.75 -8.75 6.40
C ARG A 45 -20.95 -8.19 7.16
N VAL A 46 -20.79 -7.02 7.78
CA VAL A 46 -21.89 -6.33 8.49
C VAL A 46 -23.01 -5.93 7.53
N ALA A 47 -22.67 -5.50 6.32
CA ALA A 47 -23.64 -5.13 5.29
C ALA A 47 -24.34 -6.34 4.63
N GLY A 48 -23.91 -7.57 4.92
CA GLY A 48 -24.44 -8.78 4.28
C GLY A 48 -24.02 -8.95 2.83
N THR A 49 -22.99 -8.24 2.36
CA THR A 49 -22.49 -8.26 0.98
C THR A 49 -21.14 -8.98 0.85
N TRP A 50 -20.66 -9.61 1.92
CA TRP A 50 -19.40 -10.34 1.91
C TRP A 50 -19.49 -11.55 1.00
N ASP A 51 -18.75 -11.50 -0.11
CA ASP A 51 -18.25 -12.69 -0.77
C ASP A 51 -16.79 -12.88 -0.35
N ASP A 52 -16.36 -14.13 -0.15
CA ASP A 52 -14.97 -14.47 0.16
C ASP A 52 -14.06 -14.28 -1.08
N GLY A 53 -14.32 -13.24 -1.87
CA GLY A 53 -13.69 -12.92 -3.14
C GLY A 53 -12.89 -11.62 -3.09
N PRO A 54 -12.51 -11.06 -4.25
CA PRO A 54 -11.59 -9.93 -4.34
C PRO A 54 -12.26 -8.59 -4.01
N ALA A 55 -13.54 -8.56 -3.67
CA ALA A 55 -14.34 -7.34 -3.55
C ALA A 55 -13.73 -6.33 -2.56
N GLY A 56 -13.19 -6.79 -1.42
CA GLY A 56 -12.51 -5.92 -0.46
C GLY A 56 -11.31 -5.18 -1.06
N TYR A 57 -10.49 -5.89 -1.84
CA TYR A 57 -9.33 -5.29 -2.54
C TYR A 57 -9.80 -4.29 -3.61
N ILE A 58 -10.80 -4.65 -4.41
CA ILE A 58 -11.35 -3.78 -5.46
C ILE A 58 -11.81 -2.45 -4.86
N VAL A 59 -12.52 -2.48 -3.74
CA VAL A 59 -12.97 -1.27 -3.03
C VAL A 59 -11.77 -0.44 -2.56
N CYS A 60 -10.76 -1.06 -1.93
CA CYS A 60 -9.55 -0.36 -1.51
C CYS A 60 -8.85 0.34 -2.69
N TYR A 61 -8.62 -0.36 -3.82
CA TYR A 61 -7.95 0.23 -4.98
C TYR A 61 -8.77 1.34 -5.63
N ALA A 62 -10.10 1.21 -5.68
CA ALA A 62 -10.97 2.26 -6.20
C ALA A 62 -10.85 3.55 -5.37
N ILE A 63 -10.85 3.44 -4.03
CA ILE A 63 -10.70 4.58 -3.12
C ILE A 63 -9.30 5.17 -3.22
N ALA A 64 -8.26 4.33 -3.26
CA ALA A 64 -6.88 4.77 -3.42
C ALA A 64 -6.71 5.61 -4.69
N SER A 65 -7.22 5.09 -5.82
CA SER A 65 -7.13 5.75 -7.11
C SER A 65 -7.83 7.11 -7.16
N GLN A 66 -8.96 7.28 -6.45
CA GLN A 66 -9.63 8.58 -6.35
C GLN A 66 -8.79 9.59 -5.55
N ASN A 67 -8.20 9.17 -4.43
CA ASN A 67 -7.37 10.05 -3.60
C ASN A 67 -6.09 10.46 -4.32
N LEU A 68 -5.42 9.53 -5.00
CA LEU A 68 -4.23 9.84 -5.80
C LEU A 68 -4.54 10.86 -6.91
N ARG A 69 -5.70 10.74 -7.58
CA ARG A 69 -6.15 11.75 -8.57
C ARG A 69 -6.43 13.13 -7.98
N LEU A 70 -6.78 13.20 -6.71
CA LEU A 70 -6.99 14.46 -5.99
C LEU A 70 -5.68 15.06 -5.46
N GLY A 71 -4.57 14.37 -5.68
CA GLY A 71 -3.29 14.78 -5.16
C GLY A 71 -3.09 14.49 -3.68
N LEU A 72 -3.60 13.35 -3.23
CA LEU A 72 -3.44 12.89 -1.87
C LEU A 72 -2.62 11.60 -1.87
N ASP A 73 -1.65 11.54 -0.96
CA ASP A 73 -0.97 10.30 -0.63
C ASP A 73 -1.99 9.26 -0.14
N VAL A 74 -1.65 7.98 -0.29
CA VAL A 74 -2.48 6.87 0.20
C VAL A 74 -1.59 5.78 0.78
N ILE A 75 -1.95 5.28 1.96
CA ILE A 75 -1.39 4.06 2.57
C ILE A 75 -2.43 2.94 2.48
N ALA A 76 -2.06 1.83 1.84
CA ALA A 76 -2.83 0.60 1.75
C ALA A 76 -2.18 -0.54 2.56
N ASP A 77 -2.86 -1.00 3.60
CA ASP A 77 -2.54 -2.21 4.38
C ASP A 77 -3.49 -3.34 3.96
N THR A 78 -3.09 -4.09 2.95
CA THR A 78 -3.98 -5.00 2.21
C THR A 78 -3.54 -6.46 2.23
N VAL A 79 -2.50 -6.85 2.97
CA VAL A 79 -1.88 -8.21 2.99
C VAL A 79 -1.25 -8.62 1.64
N ASN A 80 -1.86 -8.21 0.51
CA ASN A 80 -1.45 -8.34 -0.89
C ASN A 80 -0.69 -9.65 -1.21
N PRO A 81 -1.35 -10.81 -1.01
CA PRO A 81 -0.66 -12.09 -1.12
C PRO A 81 -0.16 -12.36 -2.54
N ILE A 82 -0.89 -11.99 -3.59
CA ILE A 82 -0.57 -12.40 -4.97
C ILE A 82 -0.06 -11.24 -5.85
N HIS A 83 0.73 -11.56 -6.87
CA HIS A 83 1.33 -10.63 -7.83
C HIS A 83 0.31 -9.74 -8.54
N GLU A 84 -0.87 -10.28 -8.83
CA GLU A 84 -1.92 -9.60 -9.59
C GLU A 84 -2.56 -8.45 -8.82
N THR A 85 -2.61 -8.52 -7.49
CA THR A 85 -2.99 -7.39 -6.63
C THR A 85 -1.82 -6.42 -6.40
N ARG A 86 -0.58 -6.77 -6.80
CA ARG A 86 0.61 -5.90 -6.70
C ARG A 86 0.88 -5.08 -7.97
N ALA A 87 0.39 -5.50 -9.13
CA ALA A 87 0.54 -4.80 -10.41
C ALA A 87 -0.30 -3.50 -10.53
N ALA A 88 -0.83 -3.00 -9.42
CA ALA A 88 -1.68 -1.82 -9.36
C ALA A 88 -0.88 -0.51 -9.50
N ASP A 89 -0.40 -0.22 -10.72
CA ASP A 89 0.10 1.11 -11.11
C ASP A 89 -1.09 1.98 -11.56
N ILE A 90 -1.93 2.44 -10.61
CA ILE A 90 -3.29 2.86 -10.99
C ILE A 90 -3.37 4.33 -11.43
N PRO A 91 -3.36 4.56 -12.76
CA PRO A 91 -4.59 4.99 -13.45
C PRO A 91 -5.15 3.92 -14.44
N GLY A 92 -6.44 3.55 -14.32
CA GLY A 92 -7.14 2.64 -15.27
C GLY A 92 -7.30 1.17 -14.82
N PHE A 93 -7.16 0.89 -13.52
CA PHE A 93 -7.09 -0.47 -12.96
C PHE A 93 -8.20 -1.43 -13.40
N VAL A 94 -7.78 -2.60 -13.90
CA VAL A 94 -8.61 -3.78 -14.17
C VAL A 94 -8.33 -4.81 -13.08
N PRO A 95 -9.29 -5.15 -12.21
CA PRO A 95 -9.08 -6.12 -11.14
C PRO A 95 -8.71 -7.51 -11.66
N SER A 96 -7.88 -8.23 -10.90
CA SER A 96 -7.62 -9.63 -11.16
C SER A 96 -8.84 -10.51 -10.89
N THR A 97 -9.02 -11.55 -11.71
CA THR A 97 -10.06 -12.56 -11.53
C THR A 97 -9.80 -13.37 -10.26
N GLY A 98 -10.76 -13.35 -9.34
CA GLY A 98 -10.57 -13.65 -7.91
C GLY A 98 -10.29 -15.10 -7.50
N GLU A 99 -9.69 -15.94 -8.33
CA GLU A 99 -9.37 -17.33 -7.98
C GLU A 99 -8.08 -17.44 -7.13
N LYS A 100 -7.06 -16.63 -7.42
CA LYS A 100 -5.79 -16.65 -6.67
C LYS A 100 -5.85 -15.87 -5.35
N VAL A 101 -6.70 -14.85 -5.24
CA VAL A 101 -6.87 -14.04 -4.01
C VAL A 101 -7.41 -14.92 -2.88
N ARG A 102 -8.32 -15.85 -3.21
CA ARG A 102 -8.94 -16.80 -2.27
C ARG A 102 -7.93 -17.69 -1.55
N ASN A 103 -6.88 -18.12 -2.26
CA ASN A 103 -5.90 -19.07 -1.72
C ASN A 103 -4.76 -18.40 -0.93
N ARG A 104 -4.74 -17.05 -0.84
CA ARG A 104 -3.69 -16.28 -0.15
C ARG A 104 -2.26 -16.73 -0.49
N HIS A 105 -2.04 -17.17 -1.73
CA HIS A 105 -0.74 -17.61 -2.18
C HIS A 105 0.22 -16.42 -2.21
N TYR A 106 1.38 -16.52 -1.56
CA TYR A 106 2.35 -15.43 -1.51
C TYR A 106 3.31 -15.52 -2.69
N ASP A 107 3.16 -14.63 -3.67
CA ASP A 107 4.16 -14.51 -4.74
C ASP A 107 5.41 -13.77 -4.24
N VAL A 108 6.56 -13.98 -4.88
CA VAL A 108 7.79 -13.22 -4.61
C VAL A 108 7.65 -11.79 -5.18
N TRP A 109 8.20 -10.78 -4.51
CA TRP A 109 8.23 -9.41 -5.02
C TRP A 109 9.28 -9.27 -6.14
N ASP A 110 8.88 -8.70 -7.28
CA ASP A 110 9.71 -8.53 -8.48
C ASP A 110 9.97 -7.06 -8.85
N ARG A 111 9.51 -6.11 -8.02
CA ARG A 111 9.70 -4.66 -8.18
C ARG A 111 10.52 -4.10 -7.02
N GLU A 112 11.13 -2.92 -7.20
CA GLU A 112 11.84 -2.23 -6.12
C GLU A 112 10.87 -1.90 -4.97
N HIS A 113 11.24 -2.25 -3.74
CA HIS A 113 10.42 -2.06 -2.55
C HIS A 113 11.29 -1.93 -1.31
N ILE A 114 10.77 -1.26 -0.30
CA ILE A 114 11.42 -1.14 1.01
C ILE A 114 11.08 -2.38 1.85
N VAL A 115 12.11 -3.04 2.36
CA VAL A 115 11.98 -4.15 3.31
C VAL A 115 12.32 -3.64 4.70
N ILE A 116 11.36 -3.73 5.63
CA ILE A 116 11.57 -3.45 7.05
C ILE A 116 11.53 -4.77 7.81
N ASP A 117 12.66 -5.16 8.38
CA ASP A 117 12.69 -6.26 9.35
C ASP A 117 12.16 -5.74 10.70
N THR A 118 10.98 -6.18 11.09
CA THR A 118 10.37 -5.83 12.37
C THR A 118 10.78 -6.78 13.51
N ALA A 119 11.58 -7.81 13.23
CA ALA A 119 12.06 -8.74 14.25
C ALA A 119 13.00 -7.99 15.21
N HIS A 120 12.81 -8.22 16.51
CA HIS A 120 13.63 -7.63 17.57
C HIS A 120 13.65 -6.09 17.62
N GLN A 121 12.71 -5.42 16.95
CA GLN A 121 12.56 -3.96 16.96
C GLN A 121 11.22 -3.54 17.57
N THR A 122 11.19 -2.36 18.16
CA THR A 122 9.95 -1.67 18.51
C THR A 122 9.31 -1.04 17.26
N ALA A 123 8.00 -0.80 17.31
CA ALA A 123 7.29 -0.13 16.21
C ALA A 123 7.86 1.28 15.91
N ALA A 124 8.39 1.96 16.93
CA ALA A 124 9.01 3.28 16.78
C ALA A 124 10.34 3.20 16.01
N GLU A 125 11.19 2.22 16.31
CA GLU A 125 12.45 1.98 15.60
C GLU A 125 12.22 1.60 14.14
N SER A 126 11.25 0.71 13.89
CA SER A 126 10.86 0.36 12.53
C SER A 126 10.27 1.55 11.75
N LEU A 127 9.54 2.45 12.43
CA LEU A 127 9.02 3.68 11.80
C LEU A 127 10.14 4.67 11.46
N MET A 128 11.10 4.87 12.36
CA MET A 128 12.27 5.71 12.08
C MET A 128 13.06 5.17 10.89
N THR A 129 13.29 3.87 10.85
CA THR A 129 13.98 3.20 9.73
C THR A 129 13.21 3.39 8.42
N LEU A 130 11.89 3.21 8.44
CA LEU A 130 11.04 3.44 7.27
C LEU A 130 11.13 4.88 6.77
N ARG A 131 11.13 5.87 7.67
CA ARG A 131 11.27 7.29 7.31
C ARG A 131 12.59 7.58 6.62
N GLU A 132 13.69 7.11 7.17
CA GLU A 132 15.02 7.32 6.56
C GLU A 132 15.10 6.75 5.15
N LEU A 133 14.49 5.59 4.92
CA LEU A 133 14.44 4.97 3.61
C LEU A 133 13.52 5.73 2.65
N LEU A 134 12.35 6.18 3.12
CA LEU A 134 11.44 7.00 2.33
C LEU A 134 12.06 8.34 1.90
N ASP A 135 12.79 9.00 2.80
CA ASP A 135 13.47 10.27 2.49
C ASP A 135 14.57 10.07 1.43
N ARG A 136 15.29 8.94 1.50
CA ARG A 136 16.29 8.56 0.49
C ARG A 136 15.64 8.30 -0.86
N GLU A 137 14.53 7.57 -0.92
CA GLU A 137 13.83 7.27 -2.16
C GLU A 137 13.22 8.53 -2.78
N ARG A 138 12.61 9.40 -1.96
CA ARG A 138 12.10 10.70 -2.43
C ARG A 138 13.21 11.56 -3.03
N SER A 139 14.37 11.61 -2.36
CA SER A 139 15.54 12.36 -2.85
C SER A 139 16.07 11.81 -4.18
N LYS A 140 16.03 10.49 -4.40
CA LYS A 140 16.40 9.87 -5.68
C LYS A 140 15.41 10.23 -6.79
N MET A 141 14.11 10.13 -6.52
CA MET A 141 13.06 10.49 -7.49
C MET A 141 13.18 11.95 -7.93
N GLU A 142 13.34 12.87 -6.99
CA GLU A 142 13.53 14.30 -7.28
C GLU A 142 14.82 14.59 -8.08
N LEU A 143 15.86 13.75 -7.95
CA LEU A 143 17.09 13.88 -8.72
C LEU A 143 16.90 13.40 -10.16
N ILE A 144 16.19 12.30 -10.37
CA ILE A 144 15.88 11.74 -11.70
C ILE A 144 15.03 12.72 -12.52
N GLU A 145 13.98 13.28 -11.91
CA GLU A 145 13.12 14.29 -12.56
C GLU A 145 13.90 15.55 -12.99
N ARG A 146 15.00 15.88 -12.32
CA ARG A 146 15.84 17.05 -12.66
C ARG A 146 16.80 16.77 -13.82
N THR A 147 17.21 15.52 -14.02
CA THR A 147 18.08 15.11 -15.13
C THR A 147 17.35 14.87 -16.44
N ASP A 148 16.06 14.52 -16.42
CA ASP A 148 15.27 14.30 -17.64
C ASP A 148 14.73 15.60 -18.28
N VAL A 149 14.91 16.75 -17.62
CA VAL A 149 14.46 18.08 -18.09
C VAL A 149 15.61 18.91 -18.69
N SER A 150 16.82 18.36 -18.78
CA SER A 150 18.02 18.99 -19.37
C SER A 150 18.44 18.36 -20.69
#